data_AF-A0A1W9L6H7-F1
#
_entry.id   AF-A0A1W9L6H7-F1
#
_cell.length_a   1.000
_cell.length_b   1.000
_cell.length_c   1.000
_cell.angle_alpha   90.00
_cell.angle_beta   90.00
_cell.angle_gamma   90.00
#
_symmetry.space_group_name_H-M   'P 1'
#
loop_
_entity.id
_entity.type
_entity.pdbx_description
1 polymer ?
#
loop_
_entity_poly.entity_id
_entity_poly.type
_entity_poly.pdbx_seq_one_letter_code
_entity_poly.pdbx_strand_id
1 'polypeptide(L)'
;MKLIKLSANQSSFRTISFNRDGLTLILGDSSSDKKEGSSNGVGKTLALWLVHHCLGANAQSDFKEKLSDWVFSLDFELNGQEHRVERSAGGKEIYLNGKKMNLTTYRDWLNTCGAFNLSKQQSNLSFRSLLTRFARYLREDCHEPMRTHKEQDVEAQLRTFFLLGLDYEPIANKKSHKKRLDDLKKTIEVWENEPSLKELFRAGHEPKLRLEWLRKEIPRLEKDLARFDIAENYHSLELEAQKLTQQLREIKKEIRIKEFQLEGIEKSLKQQPDISRLDLLNLYEGLQTTFRPEALAHFKAVEAFHQTFIANRKKRLEADKKQILQDASQQKEEQQKIGNLRDNLMKELQGKRALDEYTALSNHLATLKAEQIKLEDYLTFIDKREEEKQTLKETMLREDSQAIDYVKTNPIVEHHAFFQSVANRLHPNAIAGIILENNTGENQLRYKFSVQIEGDSSDGISDARILCFDWLLLMKGKNHHINFLWHDNRLFADMGINPRAAWFKFVLEQLENSDKQYIVSINIENYESMQDCLDNMQKQKLEKAIVLRLQDDNSKNKLLGVQFG
;
A
#
# COMPACT_ATOMS: atom_id res chain seq x y z
N MET A 1 4.64 20.97 -38.45
CA MET A 1 5.25 19.67 -38.78
C MET A 1 4.64 19.14 -40.06
N LYS A 2 5.42 19.04 -41.11
CA LYS A 2 5.11 18.40 -42.39
C LYS A 2 6.22 17.42 -42.71
N LEU A 3 5.91 16.26 -43.29
CA LEU A 3 6.94 15.32 -43.72
C LEU A 3 7.47 15.75 -45.09
N ILE A 4 8.78 15.69 -45.29
CA ILE A 4 9.43 16.05 -46.56
C ILE A 4 9.89 14.78 -47.27
N LYS A 5 10.66 13.94 -46.55
CA LYS A 5 11.30 12.77 -47.17
C LYS A 5 11.59 11.68 -46.16
N LEU A 6 11.29 10.44 -46.52
CA LEU A 6 11.77 9.24 -45.82
C LEU A 6 12.78 8.52 -46.71
N SER A 7 13.99 8.28 -46.20
CA SER A 7 15.08 7.63 -46.94
C SER A 7 15.92 6.72 -46.04
N ALA A 8 16.89 6.01 -46.59
CA ALA A 8 17.86 5.21 -45.84
C ALA A 8 19.26 5.30 -46.45
N ASN A 9 20.28 4.88 -45.70
CA ASN A 9 21.65 4.76 -46.20
C ASN A 9 21.82 3.68 -47.28
N GLN A 10 20.93 2.69 -47.32
CA GLN A 10 20.97 1.61 -48.31
C GLN A 10 20.31 2.05 -49.62
N SER A 11 21.02 1.88 -50.74
CA SER A 11 20.54 2.28 -52.07
C SER A 11 19.34 1.46 -52.56
N SER A 12 19.09 0.28 -51.97
CA SER A 12 17.91 -0.53 -52.26
C SER A 12 16.63 0.10 -51.70
N PHE A 13 16.72 0.97 -50.69
CA PHE A 13 15.55 1.60 -50.10
C PHE A 13 14.83 2.52 -51.09
N ARG A 14 13.53 2.30 -51.27
CA ARG A 14 12.68 3.14 -52.09
C ARG A 14 12.29 4.39 -51.31
N THR A 15 13.09 5.42 -51.48
CA THR A 15 12.89 6.75 -50.89
C THR A 15 11.49 7.28 -51.19
N ILE A 16 10.81 7.77 -50.16
CA ILE A 16 9.50 8.43 -50.27
C ILE A 16 9.72 9.93 -50.20
N SER A 17 9.35 10.65 -51.25
CA SER A 17 9.30 12.12 -51.22
C SER A 17 7.84 12.53 -51.07
N PHE A 18 7.48 13.09 -49.92
CA PHE A 18 6.10 13.46 -49.64
C PHE A 18 5.78 14.81 -50.29
N ASN A 19 4.53 15.00 -50.73
CA ASN A 19 4.07 16.29 -51.21
C ASN A 19 4.00 17.26 -50.03
N ARG A 20 4.64 18.44 -50.13
CA ARG A 20 4.75 19.42 -49.04
C ARG A 20 3.40 19.92 -48.52
N ASP A 21 2.39 19.89 -49.38
CA ASP A 21 0.99 20.14 -49.08
C ASP A 21 0.13 19.22 -49.96
N GLY A 22 -1.16 19.18 -49.64
CA GLY A 22 -2.10 18.35 -50.36
C GLY A 22 -1.92 16.85 -50.11
N LEU A 23 -2.35 16.06 -51.09
CA LEU A 23 -2.44 14.61 -50.99
C LEU A 23 -1.14 13.95 -51.42
N THR A 24 -0.66 12.99 -50.64
CA THR A 24 0.38 12.02 -51.01
C THR A 24 -0.21 10.62 -51.02
N LEU A 25 -0.09 9.89 -52.13
CA LEU A 25 -0.53 8.51 -52.26
C LEU A 25 0.67 7.55 -52.38
N ILE A 26 0.65 6.51 -51.54
CA ILE A 26 1.56 5.36 -51.61
C ILE A 26 0.71 4.14 -51.95
N LEU A 27 0.83 3.66 -53.17
CA LEU A 27 0.10 2.48 -53.61
C LEU A 27 0.92 1.23 -53.32
N GLY A 28 0.26 0.11 -53.02
CA GLY A 28 0.93 -1.18 -53.19
C GLY A 28 0.07 -2.40 -53.05
N ASP A 29 0.57 -3.54 -53.50
CA ASP A 29 -0.19 -4.79 -53.55
C ASP A 29 -0.59 -5.30 -52.16
N SER A 30 -1.73 -6.00 -52.10
CA SER A 30 -2.09 -6.83 -50.97
C SER A 30 -1.12 -8.01 -50.89
N SER A 31 -0.56 -8.28 -49.71
CA SER A 31 0.19 -9.52 -49.51
C SER A 31 -0.78 -10.69 -49.60
N SER A 32 -0.51 -11.63 -50.51
CA SER A 32 -1.33 -12.84 -50.72
C SER A 32 -1.37 -13.77 -49.50
N ASP A 33 -0.45 -13.62 -48.55
CA ASP A 33 -0.39 -14.43 -47.32
C ASP A 33 -0.82 -13.69 -46.05
N LYS A 34 -2.00 -14.07 -45.55
CA LYS A 34 -2.58 -13.61 -44.28
C LYS A 34 -1.86 -14.22 -43.08
N LYS A 35 -0.69 -13.70 -42.69
CA LYS A 35 -0.19 -13.78 -41.31
C LYS A 35 0.41 -12.44 -40.86
N GLU A 36 -0.22 -11.90 -39.82
CA GLU A 36 0.08 -10.61 -39.20
C GLU A 36 1.51 -10.53 -38.66
N GLY A 37 2.12 -9.35 -38.77
CA GLY A 37 3.46 -9.09 -38.25
C GLY A 37 4.62 -9.66 -39.08
N SER A 38 4.36 -10.40 -40.16
CA SER A 38 5.44 -10.84 -41.04
C SER A 38 5.99 -9.67 -41.87
N SER A 39 7.31 -9.57 -41.94
CA SER A 39 8.08 -8.63 -42.77
C SER A 39 7.91 -8.83 -44.28
N ASN A 40 6.88 -9.57 -44.72
CA ASN A 40 6.72 -10.06 -46.09
C ASN A 40 5.77 -9.22 -46.95
N GLY A 41 5.04 -8.24 -46.40
CA GLY A 41 4.26 -7.30 -47.19
C GLY A 41 5.13 -6.33 -48.01
N VAL A 42 4.55 -5.69 -49.03
CA VAL A 42 5.26 -4.76 -49.94
C VAL A 42 5.88 -3.53 -49.24
N GLY A 43 5.46 -3.23 -48.00
CA GLY A 43 6.09 -2.21 -47.15
C GLY A 43 5.25 -0.96 -46.84
N LYS A 44 3.94 -0.94 -47.11
CA LYS A 44 3.06 0.21 -46.83
C LYS A 44 3.05 0.61 -45.34
N THR A 45 2.61 -0.30 -44.48
CA THR A 45 2.60 -0.08 -43.02
C THR A 45 4.00 0.07 -42.46
N LEU A 46 5.01 -0.52 -43.11
CA LEU A 46 6.40 -0.36 -42.73
C LEU A 46 6.88 1.08 -42.93
N ALA A 47 6.47 1.76 -44.02
CA ALA A 47 6.80 3.17 -44.22
C ALA A 47 6.28 4.05 -43.08
N LEU A 48 5.02 3.83 -42.67
CA LEU A 48 4.43 4.53 -41.53
C LEU A 48 5.17 4.23 -40.22
N TRP A 49 5.52 2.96 -39.99
CA TRP A 49 6.33 2.58 -38.83
C TRP A 49 7.69 3.27 -38.82
N LEU A 50 8.37 3.34 -39.96
CA LEU A 50 9.67 4.02 -40.08
C LEU A 50 9.57 5.51 -39.74
N VAL A 51 8.47 6.18 -40.12
CA VAL A 51 8.20 7.55 -39.66
C VAL A 51 8.07 7.59 -38.14
N HIS A 52 7.29 6.69 -37.52
CA HIS A 52 7.22 6.63 -36.06
C HIS A 52 8.57 6.32 -35.39
N HIS A 53 9.37 5.45 -35.99
CA HIS A 53 10.72 5.10 -35.53
C HIS A 53 11.61 6.34 -35.55
N CYS A 54 11.67 7.06 -36.67
CA CYS A 54 12.39 8.32 -36.75
C CYS A 54 11.85 9.38 -35.77
N LEU A 55 10.55 9.38 -35.48
CA LEU A 55 9.89 10.28 -34.53
C LEU A 55 9.85 9.72 -33.09
N GLY A 56 10.83 8.91 -32.69
CA GLY A 56 11.09 8.57 -31.29
C GLY A 56 10.31 7.38 -30.72
N ALA A 57 9.72 6.51 -31.55
CA ALA A 57 9.16 5.24 -31.10
C ALA A 57 10.23 4.30 -30.50
N ASN A 58 9.81 3.26 -29.79
CA ASN A 58 10.74 2.17 -29.44
C ASN A 58 11.08 1.36 -30.70
N ALA A 59 12.34 0.94 -30.82
CA ALA A 59 12.74 0.05 -31.91
C ALA A 59 12.12 -1.35 -31.71
N GLN A 60 11.82 -2.03 -32.81
CA GLN A 60 11.37 -3.42 -32.79
C GLN A 60 12.57 -4.37 -32.71
N SER A 61 12.41 -5.48 -31.98
CA SER A 61 13.45 -6.52 -31.82
C SER A 61 13.97 -7.02 -33.15
N ASP A 62 13.06 -7.31 -34.08
CA ASP A 62 13.36 -7.99 -35.33
C ASP A 62 14.20 -7.11 -36.28
N PHE A 63 14.02 -5.78 -36.18
CA PHE A 63 14.80 -4.79 -36.95
C PHE A 63 16.25 -4.70 -36.46
N LYS A 64 16.47 -4.91 -35.17
CA LYS A 64 17.82 -4.90 -34.59
C LYS A 64 18.67 -6.06 -35.10
N GLU A 65 18.05 -7.21 -35.35
CA GLU A 65 18.72 -8.42 -35.82
C GLU A 65 18.87 -8.45 -37.34
N LYS A 66 17.81 -8.10 -38.07
CA LYS A 66 17.76 -8.25 -39.53
C LYS A 66 18.31 -7.05 -40.31
N LEU A 67 18.34 -5.86 -39.72
CA LEU A 67 18.69 -4.61 -40.39
C LEU A 67 19.75 -3.82 -39.61
N SER A 68 20.71 -4.49 -38.97
CA SER A 68 21.71 -3.85 -38.09
C SER A 68 22.45 -2.68 -38.74
N ASP A 69 22.72 -2.78 -40.04
CA ASP A 69 23.53 -1.81 -40.81
C ASP A 69 22.68 -0.72 -41.49
N TRP A 70 21.37 -0.70 -41.21
CA TRP A 70 20.45 0.27 -41.77
C TRP A 70 20.33 1.49 -40.88
N VAL A 71 20.39 2.66 -41.52
CA VAL A 71 20.10 3.96 -40.92
C VAL A 71 19.00 4.60 -41.76
N PHE A 72 17.86 4.85 -41.12
CA PHE A 72 16.72 5.52 -41.72
C PHE A 72 16.79 7.02 -41.43
N SER A 73 16.49 7.83 -42.43
CA SER A 73 16.49 9.29 -42.34
C SER A 73 15.10 9.84 -42.64
N LEU A 74 14.60 10.71 -41.76
CA LEU A 74 13.36 11.44 -41.96
C LEU A 74 13.66 12.95 -41.97
N ASP A 75 13.36 13.58 -43.11
CA ASP A 75 13.36 15.03 -43.25
C ASP A 75 11.93 15.54 -43.02
N PHE A 76 11.77 16.55 -42.16
CA PHE A 76 10.49 17.17 -41.86
C PHE A 76 10.64 18.66 -41.61
N GLU A 77 9.58 19.42 -41.84
CA GLU A 77 9.52 20.86 -41.61
C GLU A 77 8.67 21.17 -40.37
N LEU A 78 9.18 21.95 -39.44
CA LEU A 78 8.43 22.43 -38.27
C LEU A 78 8.75 23.91 -38.02
N ASN A 79 7.71 24.74 -37.87
CA ASN A 79 7.85 26.18 -37.63
C ASN A 79 8.73 26.89 -38.68
N GLY A 80 8.62 26.48 -39.95
CA GLY A 80 9.42 27.00 -41.05
C GLY A 80 10.88 26.56 -41.08
N GLN A 81 11.29 25.64 -40.20
CA GLN A 81 12.65 25.07 -40.17
C GLN A 81 12.63 23.60 -40.60
N GLU A 82 13.59 23.23 -41.45
CA GLU A 82 13.81 21.84 -41.83
C GLU A 82 14.68 21.14 -40.79
N HIS A 83 14.27 19.93 -40.44
CA HIS A 83 14.97 19.05 -39.54
C HIS A 83 15.19 17.71 -40.22
N ARG A 84 16.37 17.14 -39.99
CA ARG A 84 16.71 15.79 -40.41
C ARG A 84 17.02 14.96 -39.18
N VAL A 85 16.27 13.87 -39.01
CA VAL A 85 16.60 12.84 -38.02
C VAL A 85 17.12 11.61 -38.73
N GLU A 86 18.25 11.09 -38.28
CA GLU A 86 18.84 9.84 -38.75
C GLU A 86 18.89 8.86 -37.60
N ARG A 87 18.34 7.67 -37.81
CA ARG A 87 18.20 6.66 -36.76
C ARG A 87 18.53 5.27 -37.27
N SER A 88 19.47 4.62 -36.60
CA SER A 88 19.77 3.19 -36.82
C SER A 88 18.53 2.31 -36.64
N ALA A 89 18.42 1.20 -37.38
CA ALA A 89 17.29 0.27 -37.26
C ALA A 89 17.12 -0.28 -35.83
N GLY A 90 18.23 -0.62 -35.16
CA GLY A 90 18.24 -1.02 -33.75
C GLY A 90 17.91 0.10 -32.76
N GLY A 91 17.80 1.35 -33.24
CA GLY A 91 17.33 2.51 -32.49
C GLY A 91 18.30 3.12 -31.48
N LYS A 92 19.55 2.63 -31.41
CA LYS A 92 20.60 3.09 -30.48
C LYS A 92 21.22 4.41 -30.91
N GLU A 93 21.56 4.51 -32.19
CA GLU A 93 22.17 5.69 -32.78
C GLU A 93 21.08 6.60 -33.34
N ILE A 94 21.01 7.84 -32.83
CA ILE A 94 20.08 8.89 -33.25
C ILE A 94 20.90 10.17 -33.47
N TYR A 95 20.75 10.80 -34.64
CA TYR A 95 21.32 12.09 -34.97
C TYR A 95 20.19 13.03 -35.36
N LEU A 96 20.12 14.20 -34.73
CA LEU A 96 19.21 15.28 -35.12
C LEU A 96 20.04 16.42 -35.68
N ASN A 97 19.84 16.76 -36.95
CA ASN A 97 20.62 17.77 -37.67
C ASN A 97 22.14 17.55 -37.53
N GLY A 98 22.56 16.27 -37.65
CA GLY A 98 23.96 15.85 -37.48
C GLY A 98 24.45 15.76 -36.03
N LYS A 99 23.68 16.19 -35.04
CA LYS A 99 24.05 16.09 -33.61
C LYS A 99 23.58 14.77 -33.01
N LYS A 100 24.54 13.96 -32.54
CA LYS A 100 24.26 12.70 -31.83
C LYS A 100 23.50 12.95 -30.52
N MET A 101 22.47 12.14 -30.25
CA MET A 101 21.73 12.15 -28.99
C MET A 101 21.18 10.77 -28.63
N ASN A 102 20.88 10.55 -27.35
CA ASN A 102 20.17 9.35 -26.91
C ASN A 102 18.65 9.53 -27.06
N LEU A 103 17.89 8.43 -26.92
CA LEU A 103 16.44 8.42 -27.11
C LEU A 103 15.69 9.32 -26.12
N THR A 104 16.14 9.41 -24.87
CA THR A 104 15.51 10.25 -23.84
C THR A 104 15.64 11.72 -24.22
N THR A 105 16.86 12.19 -24.49
CA THR A 105 17.12 13.57 -24.91
C THR A 105 16.40 13.92 -26.21
N TYR A 106 16.30 12.97 -27.14
CA TYR A 106 15.55 13.19 -28.38
C TYR A 106 14.03 13.32 -28.13
N ARG A 107 13.46 12.51 -27.24
CA ARG A 107 12.05 12.63 -26.84
C ARG A 107 11.78 13.95 -26.11
N ASP A 108 12.71 14.39 -25.26
CA ASP A 108 12.62 15.69 -24.61
C ASP A 108 12.61 16.81 -25.65
N TRP A 109 13.50 16.75 -26.65
CA TRP A 109 13.48 17.68 -27.77
C TRP A 109 12.15 17.65 -28.53
N LEU A 110 11.60 16.47 -28.84
CA LEU A 110 10.29 16.35 -29.50
C LEU A 110 9.16 16.98 -28.65
N ASN A 111 9.23 16.86 -27.32
CA ASN A 111 8.27 17.50 -26.41
C ASN A 111 8.41 19.03 -26.40
N THR A 112 9.60 19.59 -26.67
CA THR A 112 9.86 21.03 -26.60
C THR A 112 9.98 21.73 -27.95
N CYS A 113 10.03 20.99 -29.07
CA CYS A 113 10.25 21.53 -30.41
C CYS A 113 9.09 22.40 -30.95
N GLY A 114 7.98 22.48 -30.21
CA GLY A 114 6.80 23.26 -30.57
C GLY A 114 5.82 22.52 -31.46
N ALA A 115 6.01 21.22 -31.74
CA ALA A 115 5.02 20.41 -32.46
C ALA A 115 3.68 20.30 -31.71
N PHE A 116 3.72 20.27 -30.37
CA PHE A 116 2.57 20.36 -29.48
C PHE A 116 2.82 21.43 -28.41
N ASN A 117 1.77 22.12 -27.97
CA ASN A 117 1.87 23.13 -26.91
C ASN A 117 1.83 22.47 -25.52
N LEU A 118 2.95 21.89 -25.10
CA LEU A 118 3.09 21.14 -23.84
C LEU A 118 3.51 22.02 -22.65
N SER A 119 3.26 23.33 -22.72
CA SER A 119 3.76 24.33 -21.74
C SER A 119 3.24 24.12 -20.31
N LYS A 120 2.08 23.49 -20.15
CA LYS A 120 1.60 22.97 -18.86
C LYS A 120 2.08 21.53 -18.72
N GLN A 121 3.15 21.30 -17.96
CA GLN A 121 3.67 19.95 -17.63
C GLN A 121 2.62 19.14 -16.84
N GLN A 122 1.60 18.61 -17.51
CA GLN A 122 0.84 17.48 -17.02
C GLN A 122 1.56 16.20 -17.46
N SER A 123 1.86 15.32 -16.51
CA SER A 123 2.69 14.11 -16.71
C SER A 123 2.18 13.13 -17.78
N ASN A 124 0.94 13.29 -18.27
CA ASN A 124 0.30 12.37 -19.21
C ASN A 124 0.32 12.84 -20.67
N LEU A 125 0.88 14.02 -20.97
CA LEU A 125 0.99 14.59 -22.31
C LEU A 125 2.44 14.60 -22.79
N SER A 126 2.66 14.02 -23.97
CA SER A 126 3.95 14.01 -24.67
C SER A 126 3.72 14.04 -26.17
N PHE A 127 4.74 14.42 -26.94
CA PHE A 127 4.72 14.34 -28.40
C PHE A 127 4.31 12.93 -28.86
N ARG A 128 4.93 11.89 -28.27
CA ARG A 128 4.68 10.49 -28.64
C ARG A 128 3.26 10.04 -28.38
N SER A 129 2.66 10.47 -27.27
CA SER A 129 1.29 10.10 -26.92
C SER A 129 0.23 10.79 -27.77
N LEU A 130 0.57 11.91 -28.41
CA LEU A 130 -0.35 12.70 -29.23
C LEU A 130 -0.20 12.38 -30.72
N LEU A 131 1.03 12.14 -31.19
CA LEU A 131 1.34 11.88 -32.60
C LEU A 131 0.57 10.68 -33.16
N THR A 132 0.27 9.66 -32.36
CA THR A 132 -0.46 8.45 -32.79
C THR A 132 -1.84 8.75 -33.35
N ARG A 133 -2.45 9.89 -33.02
CA ARG A 133 -3.74 10.34 -33.58
C ARG A 133 -3.62 11.02 -34.94
N PHE A 134 -2.40 11.36 -35.36
CA PHE A 134 -2.09 11.89 -36.70
C PHE A 134 -1.43 10.86 -37.60
N ALA A 135 -1.14 9.68 -37.06
CA ALA A 135 -0.43 8.59 -37.72
C ALA A 135 -0.72 7.31 -36.93
N ARG A 136 -1.83 6.62 -37.22
CA ARG A 136 -2.21 5.39 -36.52
C ARG A 136 -1.47 4.20 -37.11
N TYR A 137 -0.59 3.58 -36.32
CA TYR A 137 0.31 2.54 -36.82
C TYR A 137 -0.14 1.13 -36.46
N LEU A 138 -0.56 0.88 -35.21
CA LEU A 138 -1.00 -0.44 -34.77
C LEU A 138 -2.42 -0.72 -35.25
N ARG A 139 -2.81 -1.99 -35.33
CA ARG A 139 -4.19 -2.34 -35.69
C ARG A 139 -5.14 -1.84 -34.61
N GLU A 140 -4.69 -1.94 -33.37
CA GLU A 140 -5.41 -1.53 -32.18
C GLU A 140 -5.52 -0.01 -32.04
N ASP A 141 -4.64 0.74 -32.73
CA ASP A 141 -4.82 2.19 -32.84
C ASP A 141 -6.05 2.52 -33.68
N CYS A 142 -6.51 1.63 -34.56
CA CYS A 142 -7.65 1.85 -35.46
C CYS A 142 -8.96 1.22 -34.94
N HIS A 143 -9.12 0.97 -33.64
CA HIS A 143 -10.38 0.46 -33.09
C HIS A 143 -11.34 1.56 -32.65
N GLU A 144 -10.81 2.65 -32.09
CA GLU A 144 -11.62 3.73 -31.52
C GLU A 144 -11.06 5.12 -31.89
N PRO A 145 -11.94 6.11 -32.11
CA PRO A 145 -11.49 7.47 -32.42
C PRO A 145 -10.66 8.11 -31.29
N MET A 146 -11.06 7.94 -30.04
CA MET A 146 -10.39 8.61 -28.91
C MET A 146 -9.17 7.87 -28.36
N ARG A 147 -9.13 6.55 -28.55
CA ARG A 147 -8.22 5.64 -27.84
C ARG A 147 -7.29 4.94 -28.80
N THR A 148 -6.02 4.86 -28.40
CA THR A 148 -4.95 4.15 -29.10
C THR A 148 -4.48 2.95 -28.29
N HIS A 149 -3.60 2.12 -28.85
CA HIS A 149 -3.16 0.86 -28.23
C HIS A 149 -2.64 1.05 -26.79
N LYS A 150 -3.19 0.26 -25.84
CA LYS A 150 -2.82 0.25 -24.41
C LYS A 150 -2.97 1.61 -23.69
N GLU A 151 -3.79 2.50 -24.21
CA GLU A 151 -4.10 3.79 -23.57
C GLU A 151 -5.27 3.63 -22.58
N GLN A 152 -5.13 4.10 -21.34
CA GLN A 152 -6.26 4.06 -20.40
C GLN A 152 -7.28 5.13 -20.79
N ASP A 153 -8.56 4.87 -20.51
CA ASP A 153 -9.67 5.73 -20.93
C ASP A 153 -9.52 7.18 -20.44
N VAL A 154 -8.95 7.38 -19.24
CA VAL A 154 -8.71 8.72 -18.68
C VAL A 154 -7.65 9.48 -19.48
N GLU A 155 -6.55 8.83 -19.88
CA GLU A 155 -5.55 9.49 -20.73
C GLU A 155 -6.08 9.72 -22.14
N ALA A 156 -6.85 8.79 -22.69
CA ALA A 156 -7.50 8.94 -24.00
C ALA A 156 -8.43 10.16 -24.02
N GLN A 157 -9.25 10.32 -22.98
CA GLN A 157 -10.13 11.49 -22.82
C GLN A 157 -9.32 12.78 -22.67
N LEU A 158 -8.30 12.80 -21.81
CA LEU A 158 -7.45 13.97 -21.57
C LEU A 158 -6.75 14.43 -22.85
N ARG A 159 -6.12 13.51 -23.59
CA ARG A 159 -5.40 13.79 -24.85
C ARG A 159 -6.34 14.24 -25.95
N THR A 160 -7.54 13.66 -26.03
CA THR A 160 -8.57 14.08 -26.97
C THR A 160 -9.05 15.51 -26.68
N PHE A 161 -9.36 15.82 -25.42
CA PHE A 161 -9.78 17.18 -25.03
C PHE A 161 -8.66 18.19 -25.27
N PHE A 162 -7.41 17.83 -24.96
CA PHE A 162 -6.25 18.65 -25.25
C PHE A 162 -6.14 19.00 -26.75
N LEU A 163 -6.29 18.01 -27.65
CA LEU A 163 -6.20 18.24 -29.10
C LEU A 163 -7.42 18.95 -29.68
N LEU A 164 -8.61 18.82 -29.07
CA LEU A 164 -9.79 19.62 -29.45
C LEU A 164 -9.77 21.03 -28.82
N GLY A 165 -8.82 21.31 -27.91
CA GLY A 165 -8.77 22.56 -27.16
C GLY A 165 -9.97 22.77 -26.24
N LEU A 166 -10.55 21.67 -25.74
CA LEU A 166 -11.55 21.63 -24.69
C LEU A 166 -10.86 21.70 -23.31
N ASP A 167 -11.61 22.05 -22.28
CA ASP A 167 -11.08 22.04 -20.91
C ASP A 167 -10.81 20.61 -20.41
N TYR A 168 -9.52 20.27 -20.33
CA TYR A 168 -9.05 18.95 -19.91
C TYR A 168 -8.57 18.90 -18.45
N GLU A 169 -8.47 20.03 -17.75
CA GLU A 169 -8.01 20.07 -16.35
C GLU A 169 -8.93 19.27 -15.40
N PRO A 170 -10.27 19.36 -15.51
CA PRO A 170 -11.20 18.59 -14.67
C PRO A 170 -11.05 17.06 -14.80
N ILE A 171 -10.48 16.57 -15.91
CA ILE A 171 -10.21 15.13 -16.13
C ILE A 171 -9.07 14.68 -15.21
N ALA A 172 -7.97 15.44 -15.19
CA ALA A 172 -6.82 15.15 -14.33
C ALA A 172 -7.20 15.25 -12.85
N ASN A 173 -7.99 16.28 -12.48
CA ASN A 173 -8.46 16.47 -11.12
C ASN A 173 -9.32 15.30 -10.65
N LYS A 174 -10.32 14.85 -11.45
CA LYS A 174 -11.15 13.70 -11.08
C LYS A 174 -10.32 12.45 -10.81
N LYS A 175 -9.36 12.16 -11.70
CA LYS A 175 -8.46 11.00 -11.54
C LYS A 175 -7.72 11.07 -10.22
N SER A 176 -7.13 12.22 -9.91
CA SER A 176 -6.36 12.47 -8.69
C SER A 176 -7.24 12.35 -7.44
N HIS A 177 -8.39 13.04 -7.43
CA HIS A 177 -9.33 13.05 -6.31
C HIS A 177 -9.93 11.66 -6.06
N LYS A 178 -10.34 10.94 -7.10
CA LYS A 178 -10.86 9.57 -6.95
C LYS A 178 -9.79 8.62 -6.39
N LYS A 179 -8.55 8.71 -6.88
CA LYS A 179 -7.44 7.91 -6.36
C LYS A 179 -7.19 8.24 -4.88
N ARG A 180 -7.12 9.52 -4.52
CA ARG A 180 -6.94 9.95 -3.12
C ARG A 180 -8.07 9.46 -2.22
N LEU A 181 -9.30 9.51 -2.70
CA LEU A 181 -10.47 9.01 -1.97
C LEU A 181 -10.37 7.50 -1.71
N ASP A 182 -9.96 6.72 -2.70
CA ASP A 182 -9.78 5.27 -2.56
C ASP A 182 -8.62 4.94 -1.61
N ASP A 183 -7.52 5.69 -1.69
CA ASP A 183 -6.37 5.55 -0.79
C ASP A 183 -6.76 5.89 0.66
N LEU A 184 -7.57 6.94 0.88
CA LEU A 184 -8.11 7.29 2.20
C LEU A 184 -9.02 6.19 2.75
N LYS A 185 -9.96 5.68 1.94
CA LYS A 185 -10.84 4.56 2.33
C LYS A 185 -10.03 3.35 2.77
N LYS A 186 -9.04 2.94 1.97
CA LYS A 186 -8.14 1.83 2.30
C LYS A 186 -7.32 2.09 3.55
N THR A 187 -6.82 3.31 3.72
CA THR A 187 -6.02 3.68 4.90
C THR A 187 -6.85 3.55 6.18
N ILE A 188 -8.08 4.05 6.17
CA ILE A 188 -9.02 3.94 7.29
C ILE A 188 -9.32 2.46 7.58
N GLU A 189 -9.67 1.68 6.56
CA GLU A 189 -9.98 0.25 6.69
C GLU A 189 -8.80 -0.57 7.23
N VAL A 190 -7.56 -0.27 6.79
CA VAL A 190 -6.35 -0.95 7.28
C VAL A 190 -6.11 -0.66 8.76
N TRP A 191 -6.28 0.59 9.18
CA TRP A 191 -6.09 1.00 10.57
C TRP A 191 -7.18 0.44 11.50
N GLU A 192 -8.45 0.46 11.08
CA GLU A 192 -9.54 -0.21 11.80
C GLU A 192 -9.27 -1.70 12.01
N ASN A 193 -8.53 -2.32 11.08
CA ASN A 193 -8.25 -3.74 11.09
C ASN A 193 -6.87 -4.13 11.68
N GLU A 194 -6.08 -3.18 12.18
CA GLU A 194 -4.73 -3.46 12.67
C GLU A 194 -4.77 -4.46 13.85
N PRO A 195 -3.99 -5.55 13.83
CA PRO A 195 -4.04 -6.58 14.87
C PRO A 195 -3.76 -6.07 16.29
N SER A 196 -2.82 -5.13 16.43
CA SER A 196 -2.45 -4.48 17.70
C SER A 196 -3.63 -3.69 18.29
N LEU A 197 -4.45 -3.10 17.42
CA LEU A 197 -5.65 -2.35 17.78
C LEU A 197 -6.84 -3.29 17.98
N LYS A 198 -6.96 -4.37 17.19
CA LYS A 198 -7.98 -5.42 17.40
C LYS A 198 -7.90 -6.05 18.78
N GLU A 199 -6.70 -6.24 19.33
CA GLU A 199 -6.56 -6.72 20.72
C GLU A 199 -7.12 -5.72 21.74
N LEU A 200 -6.95 -4.41 21.50
CA LEU A 200 -7.59 -3.36 22.31
C LEU A 200 -9.13 -3.36 22.12
N PHE A 201 -9.62 -3.70 20.93
CA PHE A 201 -11.05 -3.73 20.59
C PHE A 201 -11.78 -5.03 21.00
N ARG A 202 -11.05 -6.12 21.32
CA ARG A 202 -11.64 -7.42 21.70
C ARG A 202 -12.51 -7.36 22.95
N ALA A 203 -12.39 -6.31 23.77
CA ALA A 203 -13.26 -6.10 24.92
C ALA A 203 -14.69 -5.65 24.54
N GLY A 204 -15.01 -5.46 23.25
CA GLY A 204 -16.36 -5.10 22.80
C GLY A 204 -16.78 -3.66 23.12
N HIS A 205 -15.86 -2.83 23.58
CA HIS A 205 -16.10 -1.42 23.86
C HIS A 205 -15.76 -0.57 22.62
N GLU A 206 -16.67 0.34 22.26
CA GLU A 206 -16.38 1.39 21.29
C GLU A 206 -15.13 2.18 21.72
N PRO A 207 -14.15 2.46 20.83
CA PRO A 207 -12.89 3.12 21.20
C PRO A 207 -13.07 4.45 21.95
N LYS A 208 -14.09 5.23 21.55
CA LYS A 208 -14.44 6.50 22.21
C LYS A 208 -14.88 6.28 23.67
N LEU A 209 -15.76 5.31 23.90
CA LEU A 209 -16.22 4.95 25.26
C LEU A 209 -15.07 4.41 26.12
N ARG A 210 -14.18 3.59 25.55
CA ARG A 210 -13.00 3.07 26.26
C ARG A 210 -12.07 4.20 26.66
N LEU A 211 -11.83 5.16 25.78
CA LEU A 211 -11.02 6.33 26.09
C LEU A 211 -11.65 7.20 27.18
N GLU A 212 -12.97 7.42 27.14
CA GLU A 212 -13.68 8.14 28.21
C GLU A 212 -13.58 7.44 29.56
N TRP A 213 -13.65 6.11 29.59
CA TRP A 213 -13.45 5.32 30.80
C TRP A 213 -12.01 5.46 31.32
N LEU A 214 -11.00 5.32 30.45
CA LEU A 214 -9.59 5.48 30.83
C LEU A 214 -9.30 6.86 31.41
N ARG A 215 -9.89 7.92 30.84
CA ARG A 215 -9.79 9.30 31.34
C ARG A 215 -10.36 9.49 32.75
N LYS A 216 -11.25 8.61 33.21
CA LYS A 216 -11.79 8.61 34.58
C LYS A 216 -11.01 7.68 35.51
N GLU A 217 -10.63 6.49 35.02
CA GLU A 217 -10.01 5.46 35.85
C GLU A 217 -8.53 5.75 36.15
N ILE A 218 -7.76 6.25 35.17
CA ILE A 218 -6.34 6.58 35.37
C ILE A 218 -6.14 7.60 36.50
N PRO A 219 -6.85 8.75 36.54
CA PRO A 219 -6.70 9.70 37.65
C PRO A 219 -7.14 9.14 39.01
N ARG A 220 -8.08 8.20 39.03
CA ARG A 220 -8.50 7.52 40.24
C ARG A 220 -7.38 6.60 40.76
N LEU A 221 -6.83 5.75 39.91
CA LEU A 221 -5.72 4.85 40.25
C LEU A 221 -4.45 5.61 40.63
N GLU A 222 -4.17 6.75 39.98
CA GLU A 222 -3.08 7.65 40.37
C GLU A 222 -3.24 8.18 41.80
N LYS A 223 -4.47 8.59 42.17
CA LYS A 223 -4.77 9.03 43.54
C LYS A 223 -4.65 7.89 44.55
N ASP A 224 -5.11 6.70 44.19
CA ASP A 224 -5.00 5.51 45.04
C ASP A 224 -3.53 5.11 45.26
N LEU A 225 -2.70 5.21 44.22
CA LEU A 225 -1.27 4.92 44.26
C LEU A 225 -0.48 6.00 45.03
N ALA A 226 -0.87 7.27 44.94
CA ALA A 226 -0.27 8.36 45.72
C ALA A 226 -0.57 8.29 47.22
N ARG A 227 -1.68 7.64 47.60
CA ARG A 227 -2.03 7.36 49.01
C ARG A 227 -1.39 6.08 49.55
N PHE A 228 -0.66 5.34 48.70
CA PHE A 228 -0.06 4.07 49.05
C PHE A 228 1.24 4.31 49.84
N ASP A 229 1.22 4.02 51.15
CA ASP A 229 2.36 4.23 52.04
C ASP A 229 3.25 2.97 52.09
N ILE A 230 4.44 3.05 51.50
CA ILE A 230 5.37 1.93 51.34
C ILE A 230 6.33 1.94 52.53
N ALA A 231 6.37 0.86 53.30
CA ALA A 231 7.35 0.71 54.37
C ALA A 231 8.64 0.05 53.86
N GLU A 232 9.75 0.80 53.85
CA GLU A 232 11.07 0.36 53.38
C GLU A 232 11.61 -0.92 54.08
N ASN A 233 11.10 -1.26 55.26
CA ASN A 233 11.60 -2.38 56.09
C ASN A 233 10.58 -3.51 56.30
N TYR A 234 9.51 -3.60 55.48
CA TYR A 234 8.46 -4.61 55.68
C TYR A 234 9.01 -6.05 55.68
N HIS A 235 9.86 -6.40 54.71
CA HIS A 235 10.41 -7.75 54.59
C HIS A 235 11.38 -8.11 55.72
N SER A 236 12.21 -7.16 56.17
CA SER A 236 13.10 -7.38 57.32
C SER A 236 12.32 -7.55 58.62
N LEU A 237 11.24 -6.78 58.81
CA LEU A 237 10.36 -6.89 59.97
C LEU A 237 9.58 -8.21 59.95
N GLU A 238 9.14 -8.67 58.78
CA GLU A 238 8.50 -9.99 58.65
C GLU A 238 9.43 -11.13 59.07
N LEU A 239 10.68 -11.12 58.58
CA LEU A 239 11.70 -12.11 58.96
C LEU A 239 12.02 -12.07 60.45
N GLU A 240 12.07 -10.88 61.05
CA GLU A 240 12.29 -10.69 62.48
C GLU A 240 11.10 -11.21 63.32
N ALA A 241 9.87 -10.94 62.91
CA ALA A 241 8.66 -11.48 63.55
C ALA A 241 8.61 -13.01 63.50
N GLN A 242 9.02 -13.62 62.38
CA GLN A 242 9.13 -15.07 62.25
C GLN A 242 10.20 -15.64 63.19
N LYS A 243 11.36 -15.00 63.29
CA LYS A 243 12.44 -15.39 64.22
C LYS A 243 11.99 -15.33 65.68
N LEU A 244 11.34 -14.24 66.10
CA LEU A 244 10.77 -14.10 67.44
C LEU A 244 9.69 -15.14 67.73
N THR A 245 8.89 -15.49 66.71
CA THR A 245 7.86 -16.55 66.81
C THR A 245 8.50 -17.93 67.03
N GLN A 246 9.61 -18.22 66.36
CA GLN A 246 10.37 -19.45 66.57
C GLN A 246 10.99 -19.50 67.98
N GLN A 247 11.62 -18.41 68.42
CA GLN A 247 12.18 -18.30 69.78
C GLN A 247 11.11 -18.49 70.88
N LEU A 248 9.92 -17.93 70.71
CA LEU A 248 8.80 -18.14 71.64
C LEU A 248 8.37 -19.61 71.72
N ARG A 249 8.42 -20.36 70.62
CA ARG A 249 8.09 -21.79 70.63
C ARG A 249 9.14 -22.59 71.41
N GLU A 250 10.42 -22.26 71.23
CA GLU A 250 11.53 -22.90 71.95
C GLU A 250 11.46 -22.63 73.46
N ILE A 251 11.27 -21.37 73.86
CA ILE A 251 11.14 -21.00 75.29
C ILE A 251 9.93 -21.68 75.93
N LYS A 252 8.78 -21.74 75.25
CA LYS A 252 7.60 -22.45 75.76
C LYS A 252 7.87 -23.94 75.96
N LYS A 253 8.65 -24.56 75.08
CA LYS A 253 9.04 -25.97 75.21
C LYS A 253 9.92 -26.18 76.44
N GLU A 254 10.91 -25.31 76.65
CA GLU A 254 11.80 -25.36 77.81
C GLU A 254 11.06 -25.17 79.14
N ILE A 255 10.15 -24.19 79.22
CA ILE A 255 9.30 -23.97 80.41
C ILE A 255 8.51 -25.24 80.74
N ARG A 256 7.94 -25.90 79.73
CA ARG A 256 7.15 -27.13 79.91
C ARG A 256 8.00 -28.29 80.43
N ILE A 257 9.26 -28.39 79.99
CA ILE A 257 10.21 -29.39 80.51
C ILE A 257 10.50 -29.13 81.99
N LYS A 258 10.74 -27.87 82.38
CA LYS A 258 11.01 -27.49 83.78
C LYS A 258 9.80 -27.71 84.69
N GLU A 259 8.60 -27.40 84.21
CA GLU A 259 7.34 -27.69 84.94
C GLU A 259 7.16 -29.20 85.19
N PHE A 260 7.45 -30.03 84.18
CA PHE A 260 7.43 -31.48 84.34
C PHE A 260 8.47 -32.00 85.36
N GLN A 261 9.68 -31.44 85.35
CA GLN A 261 10.72 -31.78 86.33
C GLN A 261 10.31 -31.39 87.76
N LEU A 262 9.69 -30.22 87.93
CA LEU A 262 9.16 -29.76 89.21
C LEU A 262 8.10 -30.71 89.77
N GLU A 263 7.14 -31.13 88.94
CA GLU A 263 6.13 -32.12 89.35
C GLU A 263 6.78 -33.44 89.81
N GLY A 264 7.83 -33.89 89.13
CA GLY A 264 8.59 -35.08 89.49
C GLY A 264 9.30 -34.96 90.85
N ILE A 265 9.92 -33.81 91.12
CA ILE A 265 10.58 -33.52 92.40
C ILE A 265 9.55 -33.40 93.53
N GLU A 266 8.42 -32.75 93.30
CA GLU A 266 7.36 -32.62 94.30
C GLU A 266 6.74 -33.97 94.68
N LYS A 267 6.50 -34.86 93.70
CA LYS A 267 6.09 -36.25 93.96
C LYS A 267 7.15 -36.99 94.79
N SER A 268 8.42 -36.81 94.46
CA SER A 268 9.55 -37.44 95.17
C SER A 268 9.73 -36.93 96.61
N LEU A 269 9.38 -35.67 96.89
CA LEU A 269 9.40 -35.08 98.24
C LEU A 269 8.22 -35.52 99.11
N LYS A 270 7.08 -35.88 98.51
CA LYS A 270 5.89 -36.38 99.23
C LYS A 270 5.99 -37.85 99.66
N GLN A 271 6.83 -38.65 99.00
CA GLN A 271 7.05 -40.05 99.38
C GLN A 271 8.00 -40.13 100.60
N GLN A 272 7.48 -40.57 101.75
CA GLN A 272 8.30 -41.01 102.90
C GLN A 272 8.72 -42.47 102.71
N PRO A 273 9.92 -42.91 103.16
CA PRO A 273 10.31 -44.30 103.06
C PRO A 273 9.45 -45.21 103.95
N ASP A 274 9.14 -46.37 103.38
CA ASP A 274 8.02 -47.28 103.68
C ASP A 274 8.18 -48.16 104.92
N ILE A 275 9.13 -47.83 105.82
CA ILE A 275 9.41 -48.66 106.98
C ILE A 275 9.35 -47.79 108.22
N SER A 276 8.23 -47.90 108.95
CA SER A 276 8.08 -47.18 110.21
C SER A 276 9.03 -47.78 111.26
N ARG A 277 9.41 -46.96 112.26
CA ARG A 277 10.20 -47.42 113.40
C ARG A 277 9.57 -48.64 114.09
N LEU A 278 8.24 -48.72 114.08
CA LEU A 278 7.46 -49.84 114.59
C LEU A 278 7.62 -51.11 113.74
N ASP A 279 7.69 -50.99 112.41
CA ASP A 279 7.89 -52.12 111.49
C ASP A 279 9.31 -52.69 111.56
N LEU A 280 10.31 -51.81 111.73
CA LEU A 280 11.70 -52.21 112.01
C LEU A 280 11.86 -52.92 113.35
N LEU A 281 11.11 -52.49 114.38
CA LEU A 281 11.07 -53.13 115.70
C LEU A 281 10.39 -54.51 115.62
N ASN A 282 9.23 -54.61 114.96
CA ASN A 282 8.47 -55.87 114.81
C ASN A 282 9.23 -56.93 113.99
N LEU A 283 9.92 -56.53 112.91
CA LEU A 283 10.71 -57.46 112.08
C LEU A 283 11.85 -58.12 112.87
N TYR A 284 12.39 -57.42 113.88
CA TYR A 284 13.51 -57.89 114.70
C TYR A 284 13.10 -58.47 116.06
N GLU A 285 11.88 -58.19 116.55
CA GLU A 285 11.28 -58.90 117.70
C GLU A 285 11.14 -60.41 117.40
N GLY A 286 10.89 -60.77 116.13
CA GLY A 286 10.96 -62.16 115.66
C GLY A 286 12.36 -62.79 115.64
N LEU A 287 13.44 -62.00 115.79
CA LEU A 287 14.84 -62.45 115.77
C LEU A 287 15.47 -62.54 117.18
N GLN A 288 14.75 -62.12 118.23
CA GLN A 288 15.24 -62.06 119.63
C GLN A 288 15.63 -63.42 120.23
N THR A 289 15.19 -64.53 119.65
CA THR A 289 15.49 -65.88 120.13
C THR A 289 16.81 -66.45 119.63
N THR A 290 17.54 -65.76 118.73
CA THR A 290 18.69 -66.36 118.02
C THR A 290 20.02 -65.56 118.08
N PHE A 291 20.06 -64.29 118.50
CA PHE A 291 21.29 -63.48 118.40
C PHE A 291 21.76 -62.76 119.68
N ARG A 292 23.10 -62.69 119.82
CA ARG A 292 23.90 -62.17 120.96
C ARG A 292 23.91 -60.63 121.06
N PRO A 293 24.36 -60.04 122.20
CA PRO A 293 24.24 -58.60 122.52
C PRO A 293 24.86 -57.63 121.50
N GLU A 294 25.78 -58.08 120.63
CA GLU A 294 26.39 -57.21 119.62
C GLU A 294 25.39 -56.72 118.54
N ALA A 295 24.28 -57.43 118.30
CA ALA A 295 23.26 -57.05 117.31
C ALA A 295 22.46 -55.79 117.71
N LEU A 296 22.32 -55.51 119.01
CA LEU A 296 21.62 -54.31 119.52
C LEU A 296 22.44 -53.02 119.34
N ALA A 297 23.77 -53.10 119.26
CA ALA A 297 24.63 -51.94 118.96
C ALA A 297 24.54 -51.51 117.48
N HIS A 298 24.26 -52.46 116.57
CA HIS A 298 24.07 -52.21 115.14
C HIS A 298 22.76 -51.46 114.83
N PHE A 299 21.76 -51.56 115.71
CA PHE A 299 20.45 -50.89 115.58
C PHE A 299 20.56 -49.35 115.55
N LYS A 300 21.26 -48.77 116.54
CA LYS A 300 21.44 -47.31 116.61
C LYS A 300 22.23 -46.77 115.43
N ALA A 301 23.19 -47.54 114.91
CA ALA A 301 23.99 -47.14 113.74
C ALA A 301 23.16 -47.12 112.44
N VAL A 302 22.28 -48.10 112.23
CA VAL A 302 21.42 -48.18 111.03
C VAL A 302 20.29 -47.14 111.07
N GLU A 303 19.67 -46.91 112.23
CA GLU A 303 18.65 -45.86 112.41
C GLU A 303 19.25 -44.46 112.14
N ALA A 304 20.44 -44.18 112.67
CA ALA A 304 21.15 -42.93 112.41
C ALA A 304 21.53 -42.77 110.92
N PHE A 305 21.96 -43.84 110.25
CA PHE A 305 22.28 -43.81 108.82
C PHE A 305 21.04 -43.52 107.96
N HIS A 306 19.91 -44.17 108.23
CA HIS A 306 18.65 -43.93 107.52
C HIS A 306 18.14 -42.50 107.74
N GLN A 307 18.17 -41.99 108.97
CA GLN A 307 17.78 -40.60 109.25
C GLN A 307 18.67 -39.59 108.51
N THR A 308 19.98 -39.83 108.48
CA THR A 308 20.94 -38.97 107.78
C THR A 308 20.74 -39.03 106.25
N PHE A 309 20.46 -40.20 105.69
CA PHE A 309 20.19 -40.37 104.26
C PHE A 309 18.90 -39.68 103.81
N ILE A 310 17.82 -39.80 104.59
CA ILE A 310 16.54 -39.12 104.31
C ILE A 310 16.69 -37.60 104.40
N ALA A 311 17.39 -37.11 105.44
CA ALA A 311 17.66 -35.69 105.61
C ALA A 311 18.49 -35.11 104.44
N ASN A 312 19.53 -35.82 104.00
CA ASN A 312 20.37 -35.41 102.87
C ASN A 312 19.60 -35.45 101.53
N ARG A 313 18.77 -36.48 101.30
CA ARG A 313 17.92 -36.59 100.10
C ARG A 313 16.90 -35.45 100.02
N LYS A 314 16.23 -35.15 101.14
CA LYS A 314 15.27 -34.03 101.22
C LYS A 314 15.95 -32.69 100.94
N LYS A 315 17.11 -32.45 101.56
CA LYS A 315 17.90 -31.23 101.36
C LYS A 315 18.34 -31.04 99.90
N ARG A 316 18.75 -32.12 99.21
CA ARG A 316 19.09 -32.07 97.79
C ARG A 316 17.88 -31.77 96.91
N LEU A 317 16.77 -32.50 97.10
CA LEU A 317 15.55 -32.30 96.30
C LEU A 317 14.96 -30.89 96.50
N GLU A 318 15.04 -30.33 97.71
CA GLU A 318 14.64 -28.94 97.98
C GLU A 318 15.56 -27.92 97.29
N ALA A 319 16.87 -28.19 97.23
CA ALA A 319 17.82 -27.37 96.48
C ALA A 319 17.56 -27.43 94.97
N ASP A 320 17.35 -28.62 94.41
CA ASP A 320 17.03 -28.85 93.00
C ASP A 320 15.69 -28.16 92.64
N LYS A 321 14.66 -28.26 93.50
CA LYS A 321 13.38 -27.56 93.34
C LYS A 321 13.57 -26.05 93.28
N LYS A 322 14.37 -25.48 94.18
CA LYS A 322 14.64 -24.04 94.23
C LYS A 322 15.35 -23.57 92.96
N GLN A 323 16.32 -24.33 92.47
CA GLN A 323 17.02 -24.03 91.24
C GLN A 323 16.06 -24.03 90.04
N ILE A 324 15.27 -25.09 89.85
CA ILE A 324 14.35 -25.21 88.71
C ILE A 324 13.26 -24.13 88.75
N LEU A 325 12.78 -23.73 89.94
CA LEU A 325 11.84 -22.62 90.08
C LEU A 325 12.44 -21.27 89.64
N GLN A 326 13.67 -20.97 90.04
CA GLN A 326 14.37 -19.75 89.61
C GLN A 326 14.55 -19.74 88.09
N ASP A 327 15.00 -20.86 87.56
CA ASP A 327 15.22 -21.13 86.15
C ASP A 327 13.94 -21.01 85.29
N ALA A 328 12.80 -21.49 85.79
CA ALA A 328 11.51 -21.39 85.12
C ALA A 328 10.95 -19.95 85.20
N SER A 329 11.18 -19.24 86.31
CA SER A 329 10.81 -17.82 86.45
C SER A 329 11.56 -16.96 85.44
N GLN A 330 12.87 -17.19 85.28
CA GLN A 330 13.69 -16.45 84.32
C GLN A 330 13.23 -16.69 82.87
N GLN A 331 12.91 -17.94 82.51
CA GLN A 331 12.37 -18.25 81.18
C GLN A 331 10.98 -17.65 80.93
N LYS A 332 10.11 -17.56 81.95
CA LYS A 332 8.79 -16.90 81.85
C LYS A 332 8.93 -15.40 81.62
N GLU A 333 9.87 -14.73 82.30
CA GLU A 333 10.17 -13.32 82.04
C GLU A 333 10.68 -13.09 80.61
N GLU A 334 11.55 -13.96 80.12
CA GLU A 334 12.09 -13.88 78.75
C GLU A 334 10.99 -14.15 77.70
N GLN A 335 10.11 -15.12 77.95
CA GLN A 335 8.93 -15.37 77.13
C GLN A 335 8.03 -14.13 77.02
N GLN A 336 7.80 -13.42 78.12
CA GLN A 336 6.97 -12.22 78.13
C GLN A 336 7.63 -11.07 77.35
N LYS A 337 8.94 -10.88 77.50
CA LYS A 337 9.71 -9.87 76.75
C LYS A 337 9.65 -10.10 75.24
N ILE A 338 9.96 -11.32 74.79
CA ILE A 338 9.93 -11.68 73.36
C ILE A 338 8.50 -11.65 72.82
N GLY A 339 7.51 -12.06 73.63
CA GLY A 339 6.09 -11.97 73.32
C GLY A 339 5.66 -10.54 73.01
N ASN A 340 5.99 -9.60 73.90
CA ASN A 340 5.67 -8.18 73.72
C ASN A 340 6.39 -7.58 72.51
N LEU A 341 7.67 -7.93 72.28
CA LEU A 341 8.42 -7.48 71.11
C LEU A 341 7.74 -7.94 69.81
N ARG A 342 7.39 -9.22 69.71
CA ARG A 342 6.70 -9.78 68.55
C ARG A 342 5.35 -9.10 68.34
N ASP A 343 4.57 -8.92 69.39
CA ASP A 343 3.22 -8.35 69.29
C ASP A 343 3.25 -6.89 68.84
N ASN A 344 4.26 -6.13 69.27
CA ASN A 344 4.49 -4.77 68.76
C ASN A 344 4.88 -4.79 67.27
N LEU A 345 5.78 -5.69 66.88
CA LEU A 345 6.21 -5.85 65.48
C LEU A 345 5.05 -6.25 64.56
N MET A 346 4.17 -7.15 65.03
CA MET A 346 2.97 -7.58 64.31
C MET A 346 1.91 -6.47 64.16
N LYS A 347 1.78 -5.58 65.15
CA LYS A 347 0.91 -4.40 65.04
C LYS A 347 1.43 -3.39 64.02
N GLU A 348 2.74 -3.23 63.92
CA GLU A 348 3.35 -2.38 62.88
C GLU A 348 3.16 -2.95 61.47
N LEU A 349 3.21 -4.28 61.31
CA LEU A 349 2.98 -4.95 60.04
C LEU A 349 1.51 -4.84 59.56
N GLN A 350 0.52 -4.80 60.47
CA GLN A 350 -0.90 -4.68 60.10
C GLN A 350 -1.27 -3.36 59.39
N GLY A 351 -0.49 -2.30 59.56
CA GLY A 351 -0.76 -0.99 58.96
C GLY A 351 -0.17 -0.76 57.56
N LYS A 352 0.68 -1.66 57.06
CA LYS A 352 1.54 -1.44 55.89
C LYS A 352 1.29 -2.51 54.82
N ARG A 353 0.94 -2.10 53.58
CA ARG A 353 0.71 -3.02 52.43
C ARG A 353 2.02 -3.30 51.68
N ALA A 354 2.10 -4.49 51.07
CA ALA A 354 3.33 -5.03 50.48
C ALA A 354 3.79 -4.26 49.23
N LEU A 355 5.11 -4.14 49.06
CA LEU A 355 5.76 -3.53 47.88
C LEU A 355 5.29 -4.18 46.57
N ASP A 356 5.05 -5.49 46.56
CA ASP A 356 4.61 -6.23 45.38
C ASP A 356 3.24 -5.76 44.85
N GLU A 357 2.32 -5.39 45.74
CA GLU A 357 1.01 -4.83 45.36
C GLU A 357 1.16 -3.45 44.72
N TYR A 358 2.08 -2.63 45.26
CA TYR A 358 2.40 -1.32 44.68
C TYR A 358 2.98 -1.48 43.28
N THR A 359 3.95 -2.38 43.11
CA THR A 359 4.58 -2.65 41.82
C THR A 359 3.56 -3.18 40.81
N ALA A 360 2.66 -4.07 41.22
CA ALA A 360 1.59 -4.57 40.36
C ALA A 360 0.62 -3.45 39.93
N LEU A 361 0.19 -2.59 40.86
CA LEU A 361 -0.69 -1.46 40.57
C LEU A 361 -0.03 -0.42 39.66
N SER A 362 1.26 -0.13 39.89
CA SER A 362 2.05 0.79 39.07
C SER A 362 2.22 0.28 37.63
N ASN A 363 2.52 -1.02 37.47
CA ASN A 363 2.61 -1.65 36.15
C ASN A 363 1.26 -1.67 35.42
N HIS A 364 0.16 -1.93 36.14
CA HIS A 364 -1.17 -1.85 35.58
C HIS A 364 -1.53 -0.43 35.11
N LEU A 365 -1.24 0.58 35.93
CA LEU A 365 -1.44 1.98 35.58
C LEU A 365 -0.62 2.39 34.35
N ALA A 366 0.64 1.96 34.27
CA ALA A 366 1.49 2.18 33.09
C ALA A 366 0.88 1.57 31.83
N THR A 367 0.27 0.38 31.95
CA THR A 367 -0.40 -0.30 30.83
C THR A 367 -1.64 0.48 30.37
N LEU A 368 -2.48 0.94 31.31
CA LEU A 368 -3.67 1.75 30.99
C LEU A 368 -3.30 3.10 30.37
N LYS A 369 -2.23 3.76 30.83
CA LYS A 369 -1.71 4.99 30.22
C LYS A 369 -1.22 4.77 28.80
N ALA A 370 -0.48 3.68 28.57
CA ALA A 370 -0.04 3.32 27.22
C ALA A 370 -1.23 3.02 26.30
N GLU A 371 -2.28 2.37 26.82
CA GLU A 371 -3.55 2.17 26.10
C GLU A 371 -4.24 3.50 25.78
N GLN A 372 -4.31 4.43 26.74
CA GLN A 372 -4.91 5.76 26.53
C GLN A 372 -4.23 6.51 25.38
N ILE A 373 -2.90 6.60 25.39
CA ILE A 373 -2.13 7.30 24.36
C ILE A 373 -2.41 6.67 22.98
N LYS A 374 -2.37 5.34 22.88
CA LYS A 374 -2.66 4.64 21.62
C LYS A 374 -4.07 4.91 21.10
N LEU A 375 -5.07 4.93 21.99
CA LEU A 375 -6.46 5.23 21.59
C LEU A 375 -6.64 6.70 21.19
N GLU A 376 -5.96 7.64 21.84
CA GLU A 376 -5.97 9.05 21.48
C GLU A 376 -5.34 9.28 20.10
N ASP A 377 -4.19 8.67 19.84
CA ASP A 377 -3.50 8.73 18.54
C ASP A 377 -4.38 8.12 17.44
N TYR A 378 -4.97 6.95 17.70
CA TYR A 378 -5.88 6.26 16.77
C TYR A 378 -7.08 7.13 16.42
N LEU A 379 -7.81 7.64 17.42
CA LEU A 379 -9.02 8.44 17.19
C LEU A 379 -8.69 9.73 16.46
N THR A 380 -7.62 10.41 16.85
CA THR A 380 -7.15 11.64 16.17
C THR A 380 -6.78 11.36 14.72
N PHE A 381 -6.10 10.23 14.45
CA PHE A 381 -5.77 9.82 13.10
C PHE A 381 -7.02 9.57 12.26
N ILE A 382 -7.96 8.76 12.76
CA ILE A 382 -9.20 8.43 12.04
C ILE A 382 -10.04 9.68 11.80
N ASP A 383 -10.26 10.51 12.82
CA ASP A 383 -11.06 11.73 12.70
C ASP A 383 -10.48 12.67 11.63
N LYS A 384 -9.15 12.86 11.60
CA LYS A 384 -8.47 13.67 10.58
C LYS A 384 -8.61 13.09 9.17
N ARG A 385 -8.60 11.76 9.01
CA ARG A 385 -8.76 11.10 7.70
C ARG A 385 -10.20 11.13 7.22
N GLU A 386 -11.17 11.02 8.12
CA GLU A 386 -12.58 11.20 7.79
C GLU A 386 -12.90 12.66 7.40
N GLU A 387 -12.32 13.64 8.08
CA GLU A 387 -12.42 15.06 7.70
C GLU A 387 -11.82 15.31 6.30
N GLU A 388 -10.62 14.78 6.02
CA GLU A 388 -9.99 14.87 4.70
C GLU A 388 -10.86 14.21 3.61
N LYS A 389 -11.46 13.06 3.92
CA LYS A 389 -12.37 12.34 3.01
C LYS A 389 -13.63 13.15 2.75
N GLN A 390 -14.17 13.84 3.74
CA GLN A 390 -15.37 14.66 3.59
C GLN A 390 -15.11 15.93 2.76
N THR A 391 -14.04 16.67 3.08
CA THR A 391 -13.63 17.86 2.31
C THR A 391 -13.30 17.53 0.85
N LEU A 392 -12.71 16.36 0.59
CA LEU A 392 -12.47 15.86 -0.77
C LEU A 392 -13.77 15.55 -1.51
N LYS A 393 -14.76 14.93 -0.86
CA LYS A 393 -16.09 14.70 -1.46
C LYS A 393 -16.81 15.99 -1.82
N GLU A 394 -16.73 17.01 -0.96
CA GLU A 394 -17.31 18.33 -1.24
C GLU A 394 -16.63 18.99 -2.45
N THR A 395 -15.31 18.87 -2.54
CA THR A 395 -14.55 19.35 -3.70
C THR A 395 -14.99 18.65 -4.98
N MET A 396 -15.11 17.32 -4.94
CA MET A 396 -15.56 16.53 -6.10
C MET A 396 -16.99 16.90 -6.53
N LEU A 397 -17.90 17.12 -5.57
CA LEU A 397 -19.27 17.55 -5.86
C LEU A 397 -19.32 18.93 -6.53
N ARG A 398 -18.50 19.87 -6.06
CA ARG A 398 -18.37 21.19 -6.68
C ARG A 398 -17.83 21.09 -8.12
N GLU A 399 -16.80 20.26 -8.34
CA GLU A 399 -16.28 20.00 -9.68
C GLU A 399 -17.32 19.33 -10.60
N ASP A 400 -18.17 18.46 -10.06
CA ASP A 400 -19.28 17.87 -10.81
C ASP A 400 -20.27 18.96 -11.28
N SER A 401 -20.63 19.92 -10.42
CA SER A 401 -21.48 21.05 -10.80
C SER A 401 -20.84 21.92 -11.89
N GLN A 402 -19.55 22.23 -11.75
CA GLN A 402 -18.80 22.99 -12.76
C GLN A 402 -18.77 22.26 -14.11
N ALA A 403 -18.58 20.93 -14.09
CA ALA A 403 -18.60 20.11 -15.29
C ALA A 403 -19.99 20.10 -15.96
N ILE A 404 -21.08 20.09 -15.18
CA ILE A 404 -22.45 20.23 -15.74
C ILE A 404 -22.60 21.55 -16.47
N ASP A 405 -22.17 22.65 -15.85
CA ASP A 405 -22.31 23.98 -16.44
C ASP A 405 -21.44 24.13 -17.70
N TYR A 406 -20.22 23.58 -17.70
CA TYR A 406 -19.38 23.50 -18.89
C TYR A 406 -20.04 22.72 -20.02
N VAL A 407 -20.67 21.57 -19.75
CA VAL A 407 -21.37 20.80 -20.80
C VAL A 407 -22.56 21.58 -21.36
N LYS A 408 -23.31 22.32 -20.53
CA LYS A 408 -24.43 23.16 -20.97
C LYS A 408 -24.01 24.29 -21.93
N THR A 409 -22.76 24.76 -21.87
CA THR A 409 -22.28 25.74 -22.86
C THR A 409 -22.06 25.15 -24.25
N ASN A 410 -22.25 23.83 -24.41
CA ASN A 410 -22.04 23.08 -25.64
C ASN A 410 -20.67 23.36 -26.31
N PRO A 411 -19.56 23.10 -25.60
CA PRO A 411 -18.22 23.46 -26.05
C PRO A 411 -17.76 22.68 -27.29
N ILE A 412 -18.49 21.63 -27.66
CA ILE A 412 -18.20 20.79 -28.83
C ILE A 412 -19.00 21.19 -30.08
N VAL A 413 -19.80 22.26 -30.06
CA VAL A 413 -20.71 22.61 -31.16
C VAL A 413 -20.03 22.69 -32.54
N GLU A 414 -18.89 23.36 -32.64
CA GLU A 414 -18.14 23.48 -33.90
C GLU A 414 -17.52 22.15 -34.34
N HIS A 415 -16.98 21.40 -33.37
CA HIS A 415 -16.38 20.08 -33.61
C HIS A 415 -17.44 19.08 -34.10
N HIS A 416 -18.62 19.08 -33.46
CA HIS A 416 -19.77 18.27 -33.83
C HIS A 416 -20.24 18.60 -35.25
N ALA A 417 -20.46 19.89 -35.55
CA ALA A 417 -20.93 20.32 -36.86
C ALA A 417 -19.93 19.96 -37.97
N PHE A 418 -18.63 20.15 -37.72
CA PHE A 418 -17.60 19.77 -38.68
C PHE A 418 -17.57 18.24 -38.88
N PHE A 419 -17.49 17.46 -37.80
CA PHE A 419 -17.50 16.00 -37.88
C PHE A 419 -18.72 15.46 -38.64
N GLN A 420 -19.91 15.95 -38.30
CA GLN A 420 -21.15 15.56 -38.95
C GLN A 420 -21.14 15.92 -40.44
N SER A 421 -20.63 17.11 -40.80
CA SER A 421 -20.51 17.52 -42.21
C SER A 421 -19.61 16.60 -43.02
N VAL A 422 -18.55 16.08 -42.41
CA VAL A 422 -17.64 15.12 -43.06
C VAL A 422 -18.31 13.75 -43.15
N ALA A 423 -18.82 13.22 -42.04
CA ALA A 423 -19.47 11.92 -41.99
C ALA A 423 -20.62 11.79 -43.00
N ASN A 424 -21.45 12.83 -43.13
CA ASN A 424 -22.58 12.87 -44.08
C ASN A 424 -22.15 12.83 -45.55
N ARG A 425 -20.90 13.20 -45.88
CA ARG A 425 -20.37 13.03 -47.24
C ARG A 425 -20.06 11.58 -47.57
N LEU A 426 -19.60 10.79 -46.60
CA LEU A 426 -19.26 9.37 -46.80
C LEU A 426 -20.50 8.49 -46.71
N HIS A 427 -21.38 8.80 -45.75
CA HIS A 427 -22.61 8.06 -45.49
C HIS A 427 -23.81 9.01 -45.50
N PRO A 428 -24.34 9.35 -46.68
CA PRO A 428 -25.52 10.20 -46.80
C PRO A 428 -26.69 9.57 -46.02
N ASN A 429 -27.37 10.38 -45.21
CA ASN A 429 -28.51 10.02 -44.36
C ASN A 429 -28.19 9.24 -43.07
N ALA A 430 -26.93 8.88 -42.79
CA ALA A 430 -26.56 8.28 -41.52
C ALA A 430 -26.61 9.32 -40.39
N ILE A 431 -27.16 8.97 -39.24
CA ILE A 431 -27.05 9.80 -38.04
C ILE A 431 -25.59 9.79 -37.57
N ALA A 432 -24.93 10.95 -37.58
CA ALA A 432 -23.54 11.08 -37.15
C ALA A 432 -23.35 12.29 -36.24
N GLY A 433 -22.45 12.17 -35.26
CA GLY A 433 -22.15 13.26 -34.35
C GLY A 433 -21.18 12.92 -33.23
N ILE A 434 -20.85 13.97 -32.48
CA ILE A 434 -20.10 13.92 -31.23
C ILE A 434 -21.05 14.28 -30.09
N ILE A 435 -21.03 13.49 -29.03
CA ILE A 435 -21.85 13.69 -27.83
C ILE A 435 -20.90 13.90 -26.64
N LEU A 436 -21.19 14.91 -25.84
CA LEU A 436 -20.49 15.21 -24.60
C LEU A 436 -21.50 15.30 -23.45
N GLU A 437 -21.38 14.42 -22.48
CA GLU A 437 -22.17 14.42 -21.25
C GLU A 437 -21.27 14.45 -20.03
N ASN A 438 -21.79 14.97 -18.91
CA ASN A 438 -21.09 14.85 -17.64
C ASN A 438 -21.13 13.40 -17.13
N ASN A 439 -20.08 12.96 -16.45
CA ASN A 439 -20.03 11.68 -15.76
C ASN A 439 -19.96 11.92 -14.25
N THR A 440 -21.10 11.82 -13.58
CA THR A 440 -21.22 11.93 -12.10
C THR A 440 -21.00 10.60 -11.38
N GLY A 441 -20.65 9.53 -12.10
CA GLY A 441 -20.39 8.23 -11.48
C GLY A 441 -19.13 8.25 -10.62
N GLU A 442 -19.08 7.36 -9.62
CA GLU A 442 -17.93 7.11 -8.74
C GLU A 442 -16.77 6.37 -9.47
N ASN A 443 -16.28 6.94 -10.55
CA ASN A 443 -15.16 6.44 -11.36
C ASN A 443 -14.15 7.57 -11.64
N GLN A 444 -13.07 7.25 -12.35
CA GLN A 444 -12.03 8.23 -12.67
C GLN A 444 -12.34 9.11 -13.90
N LEU A 445 -13.37 8.78 -14.68
CA LEU A 445 -13.72 9.47 -15.93
C LEU A 445 -14.61 10.68 -15.65
N ARG A 446 -14.22 11.84 -16.18
CA ARG A 446 -14.92 13.12 -15.95
C ARG A 446 -16.11 13.31 -16.86
N TYR A 447 -15.97 12.93 -18.12
CA TYR A 447 -17.03 13.06 -19.11
C TYR A 447 -17.40 11.69 -19.71
N LYS A 448 -18.57 11.62 -20.34
CA LYS A 448 -18.86 10.62 -21.38
C LYS A 448 -18.74 11.35 -22.71
N PHE A 449 -17.71 11.02 -23.48
CA PHE A 449 -17.48 11.60 -24.80
C PHE A 449 -17.60 10.48 -25.82
N SER A 450 -18.56 10.61 -26.74
CA SER A 450 -18.87 9.58 -27.73
C SER A 450 -18.80 10.16 -29.13
N VAL A 451 -18.12 9.45 -30.03
CA VAL A 451 -18.10 9.75 -31.47
C VAL A 451 -18.86 8.62 -32.16
N GLN A 452 -19.91 8.96 -32.90
CA GLN A 452 -20.83 7.96 -33.45
C GLN A 452 -21.18 8.26 -34.91
N ILE A 453 -21.34 7.18 -35.67
CA ILE A 453 -21.97 7.15 -36.99
C ILE A 453 -22.92 5.95 -36.94
N GLU A 454 -24.15 6.12 -37.41
CA GLU A 454 -25.14 5.04 -37.48
C GLU A 454 -24.57 3.85 -38.27
N GLY A 455 -24.66 2.65 -37.69
CA GLY A 455 -24.08 1.44 -38.28
C GLY A 455 -22.59 1.24 -38.01
N ASP A 456 -22.00 1.93 -37.03
CA ASP A 456 -20.58 1.79 -36.62
C ASP A 456 -20.18 0.40 -36.08
N SER A 457 -21.11 -0.56 -36.02
CA SER A 457 -20.81 -1.99 -35.88
C SER A 457 -20.24 -2.63 -37.16
N SER A 458 -20.41 -1.98 -38.31
CA SER A 458 -19.76 -2.36 -39.58
C SER A 458 -18.31 -1.89 -39.59
N ASP A 459 -17.37 -2.77 -39.94
CA ASP A 459 -15.94 -2.45 -39.99
C ASP A 459 -15.67 -1.20 -40.84
N GLY A 460 -16.23 -1.12 -42.04
CA GLY A 460 -16.05 0.03 -42.94
C GLY A 460 -16.64 1.35 -42.40
N ILE A 461 -17.72 1.31 -41.62
CA ILE A 461 -18.30 2.52 -40.99
C ILE A 461 -17.49 2.91 -39.76
N SER A 462 -16.99 1.94 -38.98
CA SER A 462 -16.09 2.20 -37.86
C SER A 462 -14.77 2.83 -38.34
N ASP A 463 -14.22 2.35 -39.45
CA ASP A 463 -13.05 2.96 -40.09
C ASP A 463 -13.34 4.39 -40.56
N ALA A 464 -14.48 4.61 -41.24
CA ALA A 464 -14.93 5.94 -41.66
C ALA A 464 -15.08 6.90 -40.47
N ARG A 465 -15.55 6.41 -39.33
CA ARG A 465 -15.66 7.19 -38.09
C ARG A 465 -14.30 7.67 -37.60
N ILE A 466 -13.27 6.82 -37.66
CA ILE A 466 -11.91 7.18 -37.28
C ILE A 466 -11.33 8.19 -38.27
N LEU A 467 -11.49 7.95 -39.59
CA LEU A 467 -11.05 8.89 -40.63
C LEU A 467 -11.62 10.30 -40.41
N CYS A 468 -12.93 10.39 -40.15
CA CYS A 468 -13.61 11.67 -39.93
C CYS A 468 -13.11 12.37 -38.66
N PHE A 469 -12.84 11.60 -37.60
CA PHE A 469 -12.37 12.17 -36.33
C PHE A 469 -10.91 12.64 -36.41
N ASP A 470 -10.02 11.86 -37.02
CA ASP A 470 -8.62 12.25 -37.19
C ASP A 470 -8.50 13.46 -38.12
N TRP A 471 -9.37 13.54 -39.15
CA TRP A 471 -9.48 14.72 -40.00
C TRP A 471 -9.98 15.96 -39.26
N LEU A 472 -10.95 15.80 -38.36
CA LEU A 472 -11.37 16.86 -37.44
C LEU A 472 -10.17 17.37 -36.63
N LEU A 473 -9.34 16.48 -36.08
CA LEU A 473 -8.15 16.88 -35.33
C LEU A 473 -7.15 17.65 -36.21
N LEU A 474 -6.88 17.20 -37.44
CA LEU A 474 -5.96 17.90 -38.35
C LEU A 474 -6.43 19.33 -38.70
N MET A 475 -7.74 19.47 -38.97
CA MET A 475 -8.31 20.68 -39.56
C MET A 475 -8.81 21.69 -38.51
N LYS A 476 -9.30 21.21 -37.37
CA LYS A 476 -9.92 22.02 -36.31
C LYS A 476 -9.27 21.84 -34.94
N GLY A 477 -8.29 20.95 -34.82
CA GLY A 477 -7.56 20.75 -33.58
C GLY A 477 -6.80 22.00 -33.13
N LYS A 478 -6.54 22.04 -31.83
CA LYS A 478 -5.78 23.08 -31.14
C LYS A 478 -4.58 22.45 -30.41
N ASN A 479 -3.70 23.30 -29.89
CA ASN A 479 -2.52 22.89 -29.13
C ASN A 479 -1.50 22.03 -29.91
N HIS A 480 -1.52 22.08 -31.24
CA HIS A 480 -0.51 21.45 -32.09
C HIS A 480 -0.16 22.31 -33.31
N HIS A 481 1.04 22.07 -33.82
CA HIS A 481 1.51 22.56 -35.12
C HIS A 481 1.74 21.39 -36.09
N ILE A 482 1.14 20.22 -35.82
CA ILE A 482 1.11 19.11 -36.78
C ILE A 482 0.24 19.50 -37.98
N ASN A 483 0.83 19.46 -39.17
CA ASN A 483 0.20 19.79 -40.44
C ASN A 483 0.17 18.58 -41.38
N PHE A 484 0.38 17.37 -40.85
CA PHE A 484 0.22 16.13 -41.62
C PHE A 484 -0.74 15.17 -40.91
N LEU A 485 -1.40 14.34 -41.70
CA LEU A 485 -2.17 13.19 -41.24
C LEU A 485 -1.85 12.00 -42.14
N TRP A 486 -1.56 10.83 -41.56
CA TRP A 486 -1.29 9.60 -42.30
C TRP A 486 -2.31 8.52 -41.95
N HIS A 487 -3.03 8.03 -42.95
CA HIS A 487 -3.88 6.83 -42.83
C HIS A 487 -3.33 5.64 -43.64
N ASP A 488 -3.18 4.50 -42.95
CA ASP A 488 -2.80 3.22 -43.56
C ASP A 488 -3.99 2.54 -44.26
N ASN A 489 -3.72 1.58 -45.15
CA ASN A 489 -4.73 0.87 -45.93
C ASN A 489 -5.77 0.20 -45.03
N ARG A 490 -5.41 -0.12 -43.78
CA ARG A 490 -6.33 -0.69 -42.79
C ARG A 490 -7.65 0.07 -42.68
N LEU A 491 -7.63 1.41 -42.70
CA LEU A 491 -8.85 2.24 -42.61
C LEU A 491 -9.64 2.33 -43.93
N PHE A 492 -9.16 1.68 -45.00
CA PHE A 492 -9.80 1.68 -46.31
C PHE A 492 -10.15 0.26 -46.79
N ALA A 493 -9.59 -0.77 -46.15
CA ALA A 493 -9.67 -2.16 -46.61
C ALA A 493 -11.13 -2.63 -46.67
N ASP A 494 -11.87 -2.40 -45.60
CA ASP A 494 -13.26 -2.86 -45.45
C ASP A 494 -14.29 -1.77 -45.82
N MET A 495 -13.80 -0.59 -46.24
CA MET A 495 -14.64 0.50 -46.70
C MET A 495 -15.17 0.24 -48.12
N GLY A 496 -16.48 0.36 -48.31
CA GLY A 496 -17.10 0.22 -49.64
C GLY A 496 -16.60 1.26 -50.66
N ILE A 497 -16.74 0.93 -51.95
CA ILE A 497 -16.25 1.73 -53.08
C ILE A 497 -16.80 3.18 -53.03
N ASN A 498 -18.10 3.35 -52.79
CA ASN A 498 -18.76 4.66 -52.78
C ASN A 498 -18.28 5.57 -51.63
N PRO A 499 -18.31 5.15 -50.34
CA PRO A 499 -17.74 5.94 -49.25
C PRO A 499 -16.25 6.27 -49.45
N ARG A 500 -15.47 5.32 -49.96
CA ARG A 500 -14.04 5.53 -50.25
C ARG A 500 -13.83 6.59 -51.32
N ALA A 501 -14.55 6.51 -52.44
CA ALA A 501 -14.49 7.53 -53.49
C ALA A 501 -14.95 8.90 -52.95
N ALA A 502 -16.04 8.93 -52.17
CA ALA A 502 -16.53 10.16 -51.54
C ALA A 502 -15.51 10.80 -50.60
N TRP A 503 -14.77 9.99 -49.84
CA TRP A 503 -13.66 10.46 -49.00
C TRP A 503 -12.59 11.16 -49.83
N PHE A 504 -12.10 10.55 -50.90
CA PHE A 504 -11.07 11.16 -51.73
C PHE A 504 -11.56 12.41 -52.47
N LYS A 505 -12.82 12.46 -52.92
CA LYS A 505 -13.42 13.70 -53.45
C LYS A 505 -13.38 14.83 -52.42
N PHE A 506 -13.89 14.55 -51.22
CA PHE A 506 -13.89 15.50 -50.12
C PHE A 506 -12.48 15.99 -49.78
N VAL A 507 -11.51 15.08 -49.67
CA VAL A 507 -10.13 15.40 -49.33
C VAL A 507 -9.48 16.28 -50.41
N LEU A 508 -9.67 15.97 -51.69
CA LEU A 508 -9.15 16.81 -52.78
C LEU A 508 -9.70 18.24 -52.70
N GLU A 509 -11.01 18.39 -52.47
CA GLU A 509 -11.65 19.71 -52.30
C GLU A 509 -11.11 20.47 -51.08
N GLN A 510 -10.95 19.80 -49.93
CA GLN A 510 -10.48 20.45 -48.70
C GLN A 510 -9.00 20.84 -48.75
N LEU A 511 -8.19 20.13 -49.53
CA LEU A 511 -6.76 20.36 -49.60
C LEU A 511 -6.35 21.46 -50.59
N GLU A 512 -7.17 21.80 -51.57
CA GLU A 512 -6.84 22.79 -52.62
C GLU A 512 -6.42 24.16 -52.08
N ASN A 513 -6.97 24.59 -50.95
CA ASN A 513 -6.70 25.90 -50.34
C ASN A 513 -6.13 25.78 -48.92
N SER A 514 -5.46 24.66 -48.66
CA SER A 514 -4.98 24.29 -47.33
C SER A 514 -3.47 24.06 -47.36
N ASP A 515 -2.79 24.45 -46.27
CA ASP A 515 -1.38 24.16 -46.07
C ASP A 515 -1.16 22.76 -45.48
N LYS A 516 -2.20 21.94 -45.33
CA LYS A 516 -2.12 20.61 -44.71
C LYS A 516 -1.66 19.56 -45.71
N GLN A 517 -1.02 18.54 -45.16
CA GLN A 517 -0.54 17.36 -45.86
C GLN A 517 -1.38 16.16 -45.44
N TYR A 518 -1.88 15.39 -46.41
CA TYR A 518 -2.57 14.14 -46.14
C TYR A 518 -1.88 12.99 -46.87
N ILE A 519 -1.46 11.99 -46.12
CA ILE A 519 -0.69 10.86 -46.63
C ILE A 519 -1.58 9.63 -46.51
N VAL A 520 -1.76 8.92 -47.63
CA VAL A 520 -2.50 7.67 -47.63
C VAL A 520 -1.64 6.58 -48.25
N SER A 521 -1.51 5.48 -47.53
CA SER A 521 -1.06 4.23 -48.15
C SER A 521 -2.27 3.34 -48.38
N ILE A 522 -2.52 2.93 -49.63
CA ILE A 522 -3.73 2.18 -50.01
C ILE A 522 -3.38 1.04 -50.96
N ASN A 523 -4.16 -0.04 -50.92
CA ASN A 523 -4.02 -1.14 -51.86
C ASN A 523 -4.34 -0.68 -53.28
N ILE A 524 -3.60 -1.21 -54.27
CA ILE A 524 -3.81 -0.89 -55.68
C ILE A 524 -5.24 -1.24 -56.11
N GLU A 525 -5.73 -2.44 -55.78
CA GLU A 525 -7.12 -2.85 -56.03
C GLU A 525 -8.14 -1.85 -55.48
N ASN A 526 -7.93 -1.40 -54.24
CA ASN A 526 -8.84 -0.45 -53.59
C ASN A 526 -8.83 0.94 -54.23
N TYR A 527 -7.67 1.34 -54.73
CA TYR A 527 -7.47 2.59 -55.46
C TYR A 527 -8.08 2.53 -56.86
N GLU A 528 -7.89 1.42 -57.58
CA GLU A 528 -8.44 1.21 -58.92
C GLU A 528 -9.96 1.10 -58.88
N SER A 529 -10.52 0.31 -57.95
CA SER A 529 -11.97 0.10 -57.85
C SER A 529 -12.75 1.38 -57.58
N MET A 530 -12.17 2.33 -56.83
CA MET A 530 -12.82 3.61 -56.53
C MET A 530 -12.73 4.61 -57.68
N GLN A 531 -11.84 4.41 -58.66
CA GLN A 531 -11.72 5.33 -59.78
C GLN A 531 -13.01 5.44 -60.59
N ASP A 532 -13.77 4.37 -60.72
CA ASP A 532 -15.03 4.37 -61.50
C ASP A 532 -16.07 5.36 -60.95
N CYS A 533 -15.97 5.71 -59.67
CA CYS A 533 -16.82 6.70 -59.03
C CYS A 533 -16.31 8.15 -59.13
N LEU A 534 -15.15 8.38 -59.75
CA LEU A 534 -14.48 9.68 -59.85
C LEU A 534 -14.59 10.27 -61.26
N ASP A 535 -14.62 11.61 -61.35
CA ASP A 535 -14.51 12.29 -62.64
C ASP A 535 -13.05 12.33 -63.15
N ASN A 536 -12.87 12.72 -64.41
CA ASN A 536 -11.55 12.76 -65.05
C ASN A 536 -10.56 13.72 -64.37
N MET A 537 -11.05 14.83 -63.81
CA MET A 537 -10.19 15.81 -63.12
C MET A 537 -9.71 15.26 -61.78
N GLN A 538 -10.60 14.62 -61.02
CA GLN A 538 -10.31 13.93 -59.77
C GLN A 538 -9.31 12.80 -59.99
N LYS A 539 -9.52 11.96 -61.01
CA LYS A 539 -8.57 10.90 -61.40
C LYS A 539 -7.18 11.45 -61.67
N GLN A 540 -7.07 12.52 -62.47
CA GLN A 540 -5.78 13.15 -62.76
C GLN A 540 -5.10 13.72 -61.52
N LYS A 541 -5.86 14.34 -60.61
CA LYS A 541 -5.33 14.86 -59.33
C LYS A 541 -4.81 13.72 -58.46
N LEU A 542 -5.54 12.62 -58.35
CA LEU A 542 -5.08 11.45 -57.60
C LEU A 542 -3.84 10.81 -58.22
N GLU A 543 -3.80 10.65 -59.55
CA GLU A 543 -2.63 10.08 -60.22
C GLU A 543 -1.38 10.92 -59.99
N LYS A 544 -1.48 12.25 -60.06
CA LYS A 544 -0.39 13.18 -59.73
C LYS A 544 0.03 13.13 -58.26
N ALA A 545 -0.87 12.72 -57.36
CA ALA A 545 -0.57 12.58 -55.93
C ALA A 545 0.20 11.29 -55.61
N ILE A 546 0.32 10.34 -56.55
CA ILE A 546 1.07 9.08 -56.33
C ILE A 546 2.57 9.37 -56.35
N VAL A 547 3.21 9.17 -55.20
CA VAL A 547 4.66 9.35 -55.05
C VAL A 547 5.42 8.02 -55.05
N LEU A 548 4.72 6.91 -54.80
CA LEU A 548 5.33 5.59 -54.73
C LEU A 548 4.33 4.48 -55.05
N ARG A 549 4.76 3.49 -55.85
CA ARG A 549 4.03 2.25 -56.14
C ARG A 549 4.87 1.07 -55.71
N LEU A 550 4.44 0.31 -54.70
CA LEU A 550 5.11 -0.84 -54.13
C LEU A 550 4.47 -2.14 -54.63
N GLN A 551 5.25 -3.05 -55.20
CA GLN A 551 4.72 -4.28 -55.81
C GLN A 551 5.32 -5.52 -55.16
N ASP A 552 4.56 -6.62 -55.15
CA ASP A 552 4.99 -7.92 -54.59
C ASP A 552 5.67 -8.83 -55.62
N ASP A 553 5.80 -8.37 -56.86
CA ASP A 553 6.41 -9.10 -57.98
C ASP A 553 7.92 -9.33 -57.81
N ASN A 554 8.63 -8.37 -57.21
CA ASN A 554 10.06 -8.43 -56.99
C ASN A 554 10.45 -7.72 -55.69
N SER A 555 11.40 -8.29 -54.94
CA SER A 555 11.99 -7.67 -53.74
C SER A 555 12.46 -6.22 -53.96
N LYS A 556 12.99 -5.89 -55.15
CA LYS A 556 13.40 -4.51 -55.52
C LYS A 556 12.25 -3.52 -55.58
N ASN A 557 11.03 -4.00 -55.82
CA ASN A 557 9.82 -3.19 -55.90
C ASN A 557 9.14 -3.01 -54.52
N LYS A 558 9.60 -3.73 -53.49
CA LYS A 558 9.19 -3.50 -52.09
C LYS A 558 9.90 -2.29 -51.50
N LEU A 559 9.41 -1.78 -50.37
CA LEU A 559 9.94 -0.55 -49.75
C LEU A 559 11.45 -0.63 -49.43
N LEU A 560 11.90 -1.75 -48.85
CA LEU A 560 13.32 -1.93 -48.51
C LEU A 560 14.17 -2.32 -49.74
N GLY A 561 13.55 -2.71 -50.86
CA GLY A 561 14.24 -3.19 -52.07
C GLY A 561 14.94 -4.54 -51.92
N VAL A 562 14.71 -5.22 -50.81
CA VAL A 562 15.28 -6.52 -50.41
C VAL A 562 14.28 -7.23 -49.51
N GLN A 563 14.37 -8.56 -49.47
CA GLN A 563 13.53 -9.40 -48.62
C GLN A 563 14.40 -10.08 -47.56
N PHE A 564 13.97 -10.05 -46.31
CA PHE A 564 14.68 -10.64 -45.19
C PHE A 564 13.71 -11.60 -44.49
N GLY A 565 14.05 -12.90 -44.56
CA GLY A 565 13.32 -14.00 -43.92
C GLY A 565 13.67 -14.13 -42.46
#